data_AF-A0A6P0Q4A4-F1
#
_entry.id   AF-A0A6P0Q4A4-F1
#
_cell.length_a   1.000
_cell.length_b   1.000
_cell.length_c   1.000
_cell.angle_alpha   90.00
_cell.angle_beta   90.00
_cell.angle_gamma   90.00
#
_symmetry.space_group_name_H-M   'P 1'
#
loop_
_entity.id
_entity.type
_entity.pdbx_description
1 polymer ?
#
loop_
_entity_poly.entity_id
_entity_poly.type
_entity_poly.pdbx_seq_one_letter_code
_entity_poly.pdbx_strand_id
1 'polypeptide(L)' 'MSLFATDRVLVPIDFSETSFEALEKTIDFVKDASHIYVIHVLPPLNPGEPG' A
#
# COMPACT_ATOMS: atom_id res chain seq x y z
N MET A 1 -15.82 -21.63 1.16
CA MET A 1 -15.24 -20.45 0.48
C MET A 1 -15.17 -19.32 1.49
N SER A 2 -13.98 -18.91 1.92
CA SER A 2 -13.84 -17.73 2.79
C SER A 2 -14.04 -16.49 1.92
N LEU A 3 -14.95 -15.60 2.31
CA LEU A 3 -15.17 -14.30 1.66
C LEU A 3 -13.94 -13.37 1.76
N PHE A 4 -13.03 -13.68 2.68
CA PHE A 4 -11.75 -13.01 2.83
C PHE A 4 -10.66 -14.04 2.65
N ALA A 5 -10.27 -14.26 1.39
CA ALA A 5 -8.97 -14.83 1.13
C ALA A 5 -7.97 -13.68 1.33
N THR A 6 -7.13 -13.77 2.36
CA THR A 6 -6.03 -12.83 2.63
C THR A 6 -4.91 -12.96 1.58
N ASP A 7 -5.24 -13.40 0.37
CA ASP A 7 -4.33 -13.64 -0.75
C ASP A 7 -3.86 -12.32 -1.37
N ARG A 8 -4.48 -11.19 -1.02
CA ARG A 8 -4.10 -9.86 -1.53
C ARG A 8 -4.30 -8.81 -0.45
N VAL A 9 -3.22 -8.17 -0.04
CA VAL A 9 -3.20 -7.11 0.97
C VAL A 9 -2.76 -5.82 0.29
N LEU A 10 -3.59 -4.78 0.41
CA LEU A 10 -3.29 -3.44 -0.12
C LEU A 10 -2.72 -2.58 1.01
N VAL A 11 -1.54 -2.00 0.79
CA VAL A 11 -0.86 -1.11 1.75
C VAL A 11 -0.75 0.29 1.13
N PRO A 12 -1.43 1.30 1.70
CA PRO A 12 -1.28 2.67 1.25
C PRO A 12 0.06 3.26 1.69
N ILE A 13 0.68 4.05 0.81
CA ILE A 13 1.93 4.77 1.09
C ILE A 13 1.76 6.25 0.76
N ASP A 14 2.20 7.12 1.66
CA ASP A 14 2.24 8.58 1.50
C ASP A 14 3.65 9.15 1.75
N PHE A 15 4.65 8.28 1.79
CA PHE A 15 6.06 8.56 2.09
C PHE A 15 6.32 9.09 3.52
N SER A 16 5.33 9.02 4.42
CA SER A 16 5.57 9.22 5.85
C SER A 16 6.26 8.00 6.47
N GLU A 17 7.01 8.23 7.56
CA GLU A 17 7.59 7.16 8.38
C GLU A 17 6.54 6.13 8.82
N THR A 18 5.37 6.61 9.24
CA THR A 18 4.24 5.75 9.64
C THR A 18 3.72 4.85 8.52
N SER A 19 3.78 5.30 7.26
CA SER A 19 3.39 4.48 6.12
C SER A 19 4.40 3.37 5.84
N PHE A 20 5.69 3.63 6.06
CA PHE A 20 6.74 2.61 5.95
C PHE A 20 6.64 1.58 7.08
N GLU A 21 6.40 2.01 8.32
CA GLU A 21 6.14 1.07 9.43
C GLU A 21 4.94 0.15 9.16
N ALA A 22 3.88 0.67 8.54
CA ALA A 22 2.71 -0.13 8.16
C ALA A 22 3.06 -1.19 7.12
N LEU A 23 3.93 -0.85 6.16
CA LEU A 23 4.45 -1.80 5.17
C LEU A 23 5.30 -2.89 5.84
N GLU A 24 6.22 -2.52 6.73
CA GLU A 24 7.06 -3.48 7.47
C GLU A 24 6.20 -4.46 8.28
N LYS A 25 5.24 -3.95 9.07
CA LYS A 25 4.30 -4.79 9.83
C LYS A 25 3.47 -5.70 8.92
N THR A 26 3.15 -5.25 7.70
CA THR A 26 2.41 -6.06 6.73
C THR A 26 3.27 -7.18 6.15
N ILE A 27 4.54 -6.90 5.85
CA ILE A 27 5.52 -7.91 5.41
C ILE A 27 5.63 -9.02 6.44
N ASP A 28 5.70 -8.68 7.72
CA ASP A 28 5.77 -9.66 8.82
C ASP A 28 4.45 -10.43 9.01
N PHE A 29 3.31 -9.82 8.66
CA PHE A 29 1.99 -10.42 8.81
C PHE A 29 1.64 -11.42 7.69
N VAL A 30 2.06 -11.14 6.45
CA VAL A 30 1.73 -12.00 5.30
C VAL A 30 2.75 -13.13 5.13
N LYS A 31 2.28 -14.30 4.69
CA LYS A 31 3.16 -15.46 4.44
C LYS A 31 4.00 -15.32 3.18
N ASP A 32 3.49 -14.59 2.19
CA ASP A 32 4.15 -14.35 0.91
C ASP A 32 4.01 -12.86 0.57
N ALA A 33 5.14 -12.16 0.45
CA ALA A 33 5.18 -10.75 0.11
C ALA A 33 4.65 -10.46 -1.30
N SER A 34 4.58 -11.46 -2.19
CA SER A 34 3.98 -11.32 -3.53
C SER A 34 2.49 -10.96 -3.50
N HIS A 35 1.85 -11.16 -2.34
CA HIS A 35 0.46 -10.79 -2.09
C HIS A 35 0.30 -9.35 -1.58
N ILE A 36 1.39 -8.60 -1.39
CA ILE A 36 1.36 -7.20 -0.96
C ILE A 36 1.34 -6.29 -2.19
N TYR A 37 0.38 -5.38 -2.23
CA TYR A 37 0.24 -4.37 -3.25
C TYR A 37 0.38 -3.01 -2.57
N VAL A 38 1.37 -2.21 -2.99
CA VAL A 38 1.58 -0.86 -2.46
C VAL A 38 0.91 0.15 -3.37
N ILE A 39 0.16 1.09 -2.80
CA ILE A 39 -0.50 2.16 -3.55
C ILE A 39 -0.12 3.53 -3.00
N HIS A 40 0.34 4.41 -3.88
CA HIS A 40 0.44 5.84 -3.59
C HIS A 40 -0.67 6.57 -4.34
N VAL A 41 -1.43 7.40 -3.64
CA VAL A 41 -2.50 8.19 -4.24
C VAL A 41 -1.98 9.60 -4.49
N LEU A 42 -1.87 9.97 -5.77
CA LEU A 42 -1.52 11.32 -6.16
C LEU A 42 -2.71 12.27 -5.91
N PRO A 43 -2.45 13.51 -5.45
CA PRO A 43 -3.48 14.54 -5.47
C PRO A 43 -3.91 14.84 -6.90
N PRO A 44 -5.09 15.47 -7.11
CA PRO A 44 -5.49 15.94 -8.42
C PRO A 44 -4.40 16.82 -9.04
N LEU A 45 -4.09 16.58 -10.32
CA LEU A 45 -3.14 17.41 -11.06
C LEU A 45 -3.68 18.84 -11.15
N ASN A 46 -2.90 19.80 -10.67
CA ASN A 46 -3.19 21.21 -10.94
C ASN A 46 -2.68 21.55 -12.34
N PRO A 47 -3.52 22.10 -13.24
CA PRO A 47 -3.11 22.46 -14.60
C PRO A 47 -1.93 23.45 -14.68
N GLY A 48 -1.61 24.15 -13.59
CA GLY A 48 -0.51 25.09 -13.49
C GLY A 48 0.81 24.51 -12.96
N GLU A 49 0.84 23.24 -12.56
CA GLU A 49 2.04 22.58 -12.05
C GLU A 49 2.69 21.76 -13.19
N PRO A 50 4.02 21.87 -13.40
CA PRO A 50 4.73 20.93 -14.27
C PRO A 50 4.63 19.51 -13.68
N GLY A 51 4.32 18.54 -14.54
CA GLY A 51 4.33 17.12 -14.19
C GLY A 51 5.74 16.54 -14.09
#